data_AF-A0A7Z2ZF11-F1
#
_entry.id   AF-A0A7Z2ZF11-F1
#
_cell.length_a   1.000
_cell.length_b   1.000
_cell.length_c   1.000
_cell.angle_alpha   90.00
_cell.angle_beta   90.00
_cell.angle_gamma   90.00
#
_symmetry.space_group_name_H-M   'P 1'
#
loop_
_entity.id
_entity.type
_entity.pdbx_description
1 polymer ?
#
loop_
_entity_poly.entity_id
_entity_poly.type
_entity_poly.pdbx_seq_one_letter_code
_entity_poly.pdbx_strand_id
1 'polypeptide(L)'
;MAERSIALIDCNSFYASCERVFRPDLMKTPIVVLSNNDGCVIARSADAKPFLKMGAPYFQIRDVLRQHGILAFSSNYELYGDMSERVMTVLESMVPALEVYSIDKSKLYSADA
;
A
#
# COMPACT_ATOMS: atom_id res chain seq x y z
N MET A 1 -6.49 35.62 11.33
CA MET A 1 -5.64 34.44 11.58
C MET A 1 -6.12 33.36 10.63
N ALA A 2 -5.24 32.80 9.80
CA ALA A 2 -5.61 31.68 8.94
C ALA A 2 -5.87 30.44 9.82
N GLU A 3 -6.89 29.65 9.49
CA GLU A 3 -7.27 28.47 10.26
C GLU A 3 -6.33 27.30 9.97
N ARG A 4 -5.79 26.69 11.02
CA ARG A 4 -4.90 25.53 10.93
C ARG A 4 -5.65 24.35 10.29
N SER A 5 -5.19 23.92 9.12
CA SER A 5 -5.77 22.79 8.39
C SER A 5 -4.94 21.53 8.59
N ILE A 6 -5.62 20.39 8.78
CA ILE A 6 -5.01 19.07 8.92
C ILE A 6 -5.53 18.19 7.80
N ALA A 7 -4.63 17.47 7.13
CA ALA A 7 -4.99 16.48 6.12
C ALA A 7 -4.38 15.11 6.46
N LEU A 8 -5.11 14.04 6.16
CA LEU A 8 -4.61 12.67 6.25
C LEU A 8 -4.29 12.18 4.84
N ILE A 9 -3.09 11.63 4.66
CA ILE A 9 -2.69 10.94 3.44
C ILE A 9 -2.60 9.44 3.73
N ASP A 10 -3.13 8.64 2.81
CA ASP A 10 -3.15 7.19 2.83
C ASP A 10 -2.89 6.67 1.41
N CYS A 11 -1.79 5.96 1.19
CA CYS A 11 -1.43 5.45 -0.13
C CYS A 11 -2.28 4.23 -0.50
N ASN A 12 -3.01 4.35 -1.62
CA ASN A 12 -3.91 3.30 -2.09
C ASN A 12 -3.20 1.96 -2.31
N SER A 13 -3.68 0.92 -1.62
CA SER A 13 -3.22 -0.46 -1.79
C SER A 13 -1.68 -0.58 -1.75
N PHE A 14 -1.04 0.17 -0.83
CA PHE A 14 0.39 0.51 -0.89
C PHE A 14 1.33 -0.62 -1.30
N TYR A 15 1.37 -1.77 -0.61
CA TYR A 15 2.28 -2.86 -0.98
C TYR A 15 1.99 -3.44 -2.37
N ALA A 16 0.71 -3.63 -2.73
CA ALA A 16 0.35 -4.11 -4.07
C ALA A 16 0.70 -3.07 -5.15
N SER A 17 0.64 -1.78 -4.83
CA SER A 17 1.08 -0.69 -5.70
C SER A 17 2.61 -0.68 -5.85
N CYS A 18 3.36 -0.98 -4.78
CA CYS A 18 4.82 -1.10 -4.83
C CYS A 18 5.27 -2.24 -5.76
N GLU A 19 4.64 -3.42 -5.67
CA GLU A 19 4.94 -4.54 -6.57
C GLU A 19 4.68 -4.19 -8.05
N ARG A 20 3.73 -3.29 -8.30
CA ARG A 20 3.30 -2.89 -9.65
C ARG A 20 4.11 -1.74 -10.25
N VAL A 21 4.66 -0.84 -9.42
CA VAL A 21 5.17 0.49 -9.87
C VAL A 21 6.25 0.39 -10.95
N PHE A 22 7.09 -0.65 -10.91
CA PHE A 22 8.15 -0.90 -11.90
C PHE A 22 7.87 -2.09 -12.82
N ARG A 23 6.62 -2.59 -12.84
CA ARG A 23 6.21 -3.81 -13.57
C ARG A 23 5.02 -3.52 -14.49
N PRO A 24 5.28 -3.02 -15.72
CA PRO A 24 4.23 -2.69 -16.68
C PRO A 24 3.30 -3.88 -17.02
N ASP A 25 3.83 -5.10 -16.96
CA ASP A 25 3.09 -6.34 -17.16
C ASP A 25 2.02 -6.60 -16.07
N LEU A 26 2.13 -5.93 -14.92
CA LEU A 26 1.19 -6.04 -13.80
C LEU A 26 0.10 -4.97 -13.77
N MET A 27 0.08 -4.05 -14.74
CA MET A 27 -0.81 -2.87 -14.74
C MET A 27 -2.30 -3.20 -14.63
N LYS A 28 -2.72 -4.33 -15.22
CA LYS A 28 -4.13 -4.80 -15.21
C LYS A 28 -4.30 -6.13 -14.49
N THR A 29 -3.27 -6.57 -13.78
CA THR A 29 -3.23 -7.87 -13.12
C THR A 29 -3.63 -7.68 -11.66
N PRO A 30 -4.65 -8.40 -11.15
CA PRO A 30 -4.99 -8.37 -9.74
C PRO A 30 -3.86 -8.95 -8.88
N ILE A 31 -3.53 -8.28 -7.79
CA ILE A 31 -2.38 -8.59 -6.94
C ILE A 31 -2.81 -8.67 -5.48
N VAL A 32 -2.26 -9.66 -4.78
CA VAL A 32 -2.23 -9.69 -3.32
C VAL A 32 -0.79 -9.80 -2.83
N VAL A 33 -0.53 -9.22 -1.66
CA VAL A 33 0.73 -9.37 -0.95
C VAL A 33 0.48 -10.18 0.30
N LEU A 34 1.32 -11.17 0.55
CA LEU A 34 1.24 -12.09 1.68
C LEU A 34 2.20 -11.66 2.79
N SER A 35 1.85 -11.99 4.04
CA SER A 35 2.70 -11.78 5.22
C SER A 35 4.00 -12.58 5.15
N ASN A 36 4.87 -12.39 6.16
CA ASN A 36 5.99 -13.29 6.42
C ASN A 36 5.58 -14.76 6.31
N ASN A 37 6.45 -15.55 5.66
CA ASN A 37 6.25 -16.97 5.40
C ASN A 37 4.94 -17.29 4.65
N ASP A 38 4.43 -16.35 3.85
CA ASP A 38 3.21 -16.49 3.04
C ASP A 38 1.98 -16.93 3.85
N GLY A 39 1.87 -16.46 5.10
CA GLY A 39 0.82 -16.87 6.03
C GLY A 39 -0.57 -16.41 5.61
N CYS A 40 -0.76 -15.10 5.44
CA CYS A 40 -2.05 -14.51 5.08
C CYS A 40 -1.93 -13.27 4.20
N VAL A 41 -3.04 -12.87 3.57
CA VAL A 41 -3.11 -11.66 2.73
C VAL A 41 -3.03 -10.40 3.59
N ILE A 42 -2.04 -9.55 3.35
CA ILE A 42 -1.83 -8.28 4.06
C ILE A 42 -2.04 -7.04 3.19
N ALA A 43 -2.02 -7.18 1.86
CA ALA A 43 -2.44 -6.13 0.95
C ALA A 43 -3.12 -6.71 -0.29
N ARG A 44 -3.99 -5.90 -0.91
CA ARG A 44 -4.78 -6.27 -2.09
C ARG A 44 -4.90 -5.05 -2.99
N SER A 45 -4.63 -5.22 -4.28
CA SER A 45 -4.98 -4.22 -5.29
C SER A 45 -6.51 -4.06 -5.39
N ALA A 46 -6.98 -2.94 -5.92
CA ALA A 46 -8.42 -2.63 -5.97
C ALA A 46 -9.24 -3.68 -6.74
N ASP A 47 -8.69 -4.21 -7.82
CA ASP A 47 -9.22 -5.29 -8.66
C ASP A 47 -9.20 -6.66 -7.97
N ALA A 48 -8.36 -6.88 -6.95
CA ALA A 48 -8.35 -8.13 -6.16
C ALA A 48 -9.33 -8.11 -4.97
N LYS A 49 -9.72 -6.91 -4.48
CA LYS A 49 -10.58 -6.74 -3.29
C LYS A 49 -11.93 -7.48 -3.36
N PRO A 50 -12.64 -7.56 -4.51
CA PRO A 50 -13.94 -8.24 -4.57
C PRO A 50 -13.87 -9.76 -4.31
N PHE A 51 -12.71 -10.39 -4.55
CA PHE A 51 -12.58 -11.85 -4.53
C PHE A 51 -12.09 -12.40 -3.20
N LEU A 52 -11.46 -11.57 -2.37
CA LEU A 52 -10.69 -12.02 -1.20
C LEU A 52 -10.85 -11.05 -0.03
N LYS A 53 -10.70 -11.54 1.20
CA LYS A 53 -10.70 -10.72 2.41
C LYS A 53 -9.26 -10.41 2.85
N MET A 54 -9.09 -9.30 3.57
CA MET A 54 -7.83 -9.04 4.26
C MET A 54 -7.64 -10.07 5.38
N GLY A 55 -6.40 -10.50 5.62
CA GLY A 55 -6.07 -11.49 6.64
C GLY A 55 -6.46 -12.93 6.27
N ALA A 56 -6.99 -13.18 5.06
CA ALA A 56 -7.32 -14.52 4.61
C ALA A 56 -6.04 -15.39 4.57
N PRO A 57 -6.01 -16.57 5.23
CA PRO A 57 -4.85 -17.46 5.18
C PRO A 57 -4.60 -17.94 3.75
N TYR A 58 -3.35 -17.83 3.29
CA TYR A 58 -3.02 -18.10 1.88
C TYR A 58 -3.43 -19.51 1.45
N PHE A 59 -3.19 -20.52 2.31
CA PHE A 59 -3.51 -21.91 2.01
C PHE A 59 -5.00 -22.16 1.74
N GLN A 60 -5.90 -21.32 2.28
CA GLN A 60 -7.34 -21.45 2.10
C GLN A 60 -7.84 -20.81 0.80
N ILE A 61 -7.08 -19.88 0.22
CA ILE A 61 -7.52 -19.06 -0.92
C ILE A 61 -6.79 -19.38 -2.22
N ARG A 62 -5.90 -20.38 -2.24
CA ARG A 62 -5.07 -20.71 -3.41
C ARG A 62 -5.89 -20.96 -4.67
N ASP A 63 -7.02 -21.66 -4.54
CA ASP A 63 -7.86 -21.98 -5.69
C ASP A 63 -8.64 -20.76 -6.19
N VAL A 64 -9.09 -19.88 -5.28
CA VAL A 64 -9.72 -18.60 -5.65
C VAL A 64 -8.73 -17.72 -6.41
N LEU A 65 -7.48 -17.65 -5.94
CA LEU A 65 -6.42 -16.89 -6.62
C LEU A 65 -6.20 -17.39 -8.05
N ARG A 66 -6.08 -18.71 -8.23
CA ARG A 66 -5.92 -19.33 -9.56
C ARG A 66 -7.13 -19.09 -10.46
N GLN A 67 -8.34 -19.29 -9.94
CA GLN A 67 -9.59 -19.12 -10.68
C GLN A 67 -9.75 -17.71 -11.25
N HIS A 68 -9.32 -16.69 -10.51
CA HIS A 68 -9.45 -15.29 -10.89
C HIS A 68 -8.17 -14.68 -11.48
N GLY A 69 -7.11 -15.47 -11.71
CA GLY A 69 -5.85 -14.98 -12.24
C GLY A 69 -5.15 -13.95 -11.34
N ILE A 70 -5.36 -14.03 -10.03
CA ILE A 70 -4.80 -13.11 -9.04
C ILE A 70 -3.40 -13.59 -8.67
N LEU A 71 -2.40 -12.73 -8.82
CA LEU A 71 -1.02 -13.04 -8.46
C LEU A 71 -0.77 -12.73 -6.97
N ALA A 72 -0.10 -13.65 -6.29
CA ALA A 72 0.32 -13.48 -4.91
C ALA A 72 1.83 -13.27 -4.84
N PHE A 73 2.25 -12.26 -4.07
CA PHE A 73 3.66 -11.95 -3.82
C PHE A 73 3.96 -12.12 -2.34
N SER A 74 5.08 -12.76 -2.02
CA SER A 74 5.66 -12.68 -0.68
C SER A 74 6.06 -11.23 -0.37
N SER A 75 5.96 -10.81 0.89
CA SER A 75 6.31 -9.43 1.25
C SER A 75 7.76 -9.07 0.94
N ASN A 76 7.96 -7.96 0.23
CA ASN A 76 9.26 -7.32 0.02
C ASN A 76 9.37 -6.03 0.85
N TYR A 77 9.67 -6.15 2.13
CA TYR A 77 9.69 -4.99 3.05
C TYR A 77 10.78 -3.97 2.73
N GLU A 78 11.89 -4.38 2.10
CA GLU A 78 12.93 -3.44 1.65
C GLU A 78 12.39 -2.51 0.55
N LEU A 79 11.72 -3.07 -0.46
CA LEU A 79 11.06 -2.28 -1.50
C LEU A 79 9.98 -1.37 -0.90
N TYR A 80 9.16 -1.88 0.02
CA TYR A 80 8.08 -1.09 0.61
C TYR A 80 8.63 0.07 1.44
N GLY A 81 9.74 -0.15 2.15
CA GLY A 81 10.44 0.88 2.92
C GLY A 81 11.01 1.99 2.03
N ASP A 82 11.75 1.63 0.97
CA ASP A 82 12.30 2.59 -0.01
C ASP A 82 11.18 3.41 -0.68
N MET A 83 10.09 2.76 -1.09
CA MET A 83 8.94 3.47 -1.68
C MET A 83 8.25 4.41 -0.68
N SER A 84 8.15 4.02 0.59
CA SER A 84 7.60 4.87 1.64
C SER A 84 8.46 6.10 1.87
N GLU A 85 9.77 5.92 2.01
CA GLU A 85 10.72 7.02 2.19
C GLU A 85 10.57 8.05 1.07
N ARG A 86 10.51 7.60 -0.20
CA ARG A 86 10.30 8.49 -1.35
C ARG A 86 8.99 9.26 -1.27
N VAL A 87 7.89 8.63 -0.86
CA VAL A 87 6.60 9.31 -0.67
C VAL A 87 6.73 10.37 0.43
N MET A 88 7.28 9.99 1.59
CA MET A 88 7.40 10.91 2.72
C MET A 88 8.32 12.09 2.40
N THR A 89 9.45 11.87 1.74
CA THR A 89 10.35 12.95 1.29
C THR A 89 9.63 13.97 0.40
N VAL A 90 8.77 13.51 -0.52
CA VAL A 90 7.96 14.42 -1.35
C VAL A 90 6.98 15.20 -0.48
N LEU A 91 6.26 14.55 0.44
CA LEU A 91 5.30 15.21 1.32
C LEU A 91 5.96 16.24 2.26
N GLU A 92 7.10 15.90 2.87
CA GLU A 92 7.89 16.79 3.73
C GLU A 92 8.32 18.06 3.01
N SER A 93 8.58 17.98 1.70
CA SER A 93 8.92 19.16 0.90
C SER A 93 7.75 20.12 0.66
N MET A 94 6.50 19.66 0.87
CA MET A 94 5.28 20.38 0.52
C MET A 94 4.57 21.02 1.73
N VAL A 95 4.90 20.59 2.94
CA VAL A 95 4.22 21.04 4.17
C VAL A 95 5.23 21.37 5.26
N PRO A 96 4.91 22.32 6.16
CA PRO A 96 5.81 22.70 7.25
C PRO A 96 6.00 21.61 8.30
N ALA A 97 5.04 20.69 8.45
CA ALA A 97 5.15 19.57 9.37
C ALA A 97 4.37 18.35 8.86
N LEU A 98 4.96 17.18 9.11
CA LEU A 98 4.44 15.86 8.78
C LEU A 98 4.55 14.96 10.02
N GLU A 99 3.49 14.23 10.37
CA GLU A 99 3.52 13.12 11.32
C GLU A 99 3.32 11.82 10.56
N VAL A 100 4.37 10.99 10.46
CA VAL A 100 4.28 9.65 9.85
C VAL A 100 3.64 8.69 10.84
N TYR A 101 2.54 8.05 10.43
CA TYR A 101 1.80 7.09 11.27
C TYR A 101 2.13 5.63 10.92
N SER A 102 2.27 5.35 9.63
CA SER A 102 2.70 4.06 9.09
C SER A 102 3.41 4.27 7.76
N ILE A 103 3.90 3.17 7.18
CA ILE A 103 4.62 3.14 5.90
C ILE A 103 3.82 3.73 4.71
N ASP A 104 2.50 3.78 4.83
CA ASP A 104 1.58 4.29 3.81
C ASP A 104 0.74 5.49 4.27
N LYS A 105 0.82 5.88 5.56
CA LYS A 105 -0.06 6.90 6.15
C LYS A 105 0.67 7.97 6.92
N SER A 106 0.25 9.22 6.69
CA SER A 106 0.79 10.38 7.37
C SER A 106 -0.24 11.49 7.55
N LYS A 107 -0.06 12.32 8.58
CA LYS A 107 -0.84 13.53 8.82
C LYS A 107 -0.02 14.75 8.44
N LEU A 108 -0.61 15.61 7.62
CA LEU A 108 -0.05 16.89 7.21
C LEU A 108 -0.62 18.02 8.06
N TYR A 109 0.20 19.02 8.34
CA TYR A 109 -0.22 20.26 8.97
C TYR A 109 0.07 21.41 8.00
N SER A 110 -0.95 22.22 7.68
CA SER A 110 -0.71 23.48 6.97
C SER A 110 0.04 24.45 7.89
N ALA A 111 0.78 25.40 7.30
CA ALA A 111 1.39 26.46 8.08
C ALA A 111 0.31 27.30 8.77
N ASP A 112 0.56 27.66 10.02
CA ASP A 112 0.09 28.95 10.52
C ASP A 112 0.99 29.99 9.83
N ALA A 113 0.41 31.00 9.17
CA ALA A 113 1.15 32.07 8.49
C ALA A 113 2.11 32.83 9.43
#